data_AF-A0A4Y3NQN1-F1
#
_entry.id   AF-A0A4Y3NQN1-F1
#
_cell.length_a   1.000
_cell.length_b   1.000
_cell.length_c   1.000
_cell.angle_alpha   90.00
_cell.angle_beta   90.00
_cell.angle_gamma   90.00
#
_symmetry.space_group_name_H-M   'P 1'
#
loop_
_entity.id
_entity.type
_entity.pdbx_description
1 polymer ?
#
loop_
_entity_poly.entity_id
_entity_poly.type
_entity_poly.pdbx_seq_one_letter_code
_entity_poly.pdbx_strand_id
1 'polypeptide(L)'
;MAATARAYSRSGTRVQLEASNAVLGSMAVAGNLQTARTERLAAIKAAAELKDPELTARVIGGYDIPGIWTRPDDPAASALVITAAEGALTSNRGLSHRSRARLLATIAMESRGTADRLAEAQEAESIARRLGEAQLICFSLSARFMQTFGSAGLAAERADIGQELITTALDADSPTFEINGRLIRMQALCALSDLSSASAEADAVDQLAQRHERPLATVFTHWFRWTFLTGSVPPPLPAEMPGFSEGIAALATLGRELRQSAELGGTGPGGTGLGRPVPNDGNFGPYEQWARPLLLVRAGQPGKAGEALQRIPDPPKDLLMEATWCMVAQAACELGHVPAMRRALTALEPARGERAAGCGAVDLGKVDHYVGVLRAALS
;
A
#
# COMPACT_ATOMS: atom_id res chain seq x y z
N MET A 1 -36.06 -3.39 5.91
CA MET A 1 -34.84 -3.35 6.75
C MET A 1 -35.12 -3.42 8.27
N ALA A 2 -36.02 -2.59 8.83
CA ALA A 2 -36.23 -2.55 10.29
C ALA A 2 -36.76 -3.86 10.95
N ALA A 3 -37.47 -4.70 10.21
CA ALA A 3 -37.93 -6.01 10.69
C ALA A 3 -36.78 -7.06 10.69
N THR A 4 -35.94 -7.06 9.65
CA THR A 4 -34.74 -7.91 9.54
C THR A 4 -33.72 -7.57 10.63
N ALA A 5 -33.43 -6.28 10.85
CA ALA A 5 -32.53 -5.83 11.90
C ALA A 5 -33.02 -6.24 13.31
N ARG A 6 -34.33 -6.13 13.56
CA ARG A 6 -34.97 -6.59 14.82
C ARG A 6 -35.00 -8.11 14.98
N ALA A 7 -35.09 -8.87 13.88
CA ALA A 7 -34.98 -10.33 13.94
C ALA A 7 -33.53 -10.75 14.22
N TYR A 8 -32.57 -10.09 13.57
CA TYR A 8 -31.15 -10.29 13.78
C TYR A 8 -30.69 -9.98 15.21
N SER A 9 -31.14 -8.86 15.79
CA SER A 9 -30.82 -8.50 17.18
C SER A 9 -31.37 -9.49 18.22
N ARG A 10 -32.37 -10.31 17.84
CA ARG A 10 -32.94 -11.39 18.66
C ARG A 10 -32.32 -12.76 18.40
N SER A 11 -31.40 -12.88 17.44
CA SER A 11 -30.66 -14.13 17.18
C SER A 11 -29.58 -14.38 18.24
N GLY A 12 -29.10 -15.62 18.35
CA GLY A 12 -28.05 -15.98 19.31
C GLY A 12 -26.70 -15.35 18.94
N THR A 13 -25.87 -15.06 19.96
CA THR A 13 -24.57 -14.38 19.82
C THR A 13 -23.66 -14.99 18.75
N ARG A 14 -23.65 -16.32 18.59
CA ARG A 14 -22.89 -17.02 17.54
C ARG A 14 -23.29 -16.57 16.14
N VAL A 15 -24.59 -16.53 15.85
CA VAL A 15 -25.14 -16.14 14.54
C VAL A 15 -24.84 -14.67 14.25
N GLN A 16 -24.92 -13.83 15.29
CA GLN A 16 -24.57 -12.41 15.17
C GLN A 16 -23.08 -12.21 14.85
N LEU A 17 -22.18 -12.95 15.50
CA LEU A 17 -20.75 -12.84 15.23
C LEU A 17 -20.40 -13.31 13.82
N GLU A 18 -20.99 -14.41 13.34
CA GLU A 18 -20.73 -14.91 11.99
C GLU A 18 -21.24 -13.97 10.89
N ALA A 19 -22.40 -13.36 11.09
CA ALA A 19 -22.98 -12.41 10.13
C ALA A 19 -22.31 -11.02 10.18
N SER A 20 -21.61 -10.68 11.27
CA SER A 20 -20.98 -9.37 11.44
C SER A 20 -19.99 -9.05 10.33
N ASN A 21 -19.21 -10.03 9.86
CA ASN A 21 -18.20 -9.81 8.82
C ASN A 21 -18.76 -9.25 7.50
N ALA A 22 -19.93 -9.71 7.06
CA ALA A 22 -20.57 -9.19 5.84
C ALA A 22 -21.00 -7.72 6.00
N VAL A 23 -21.52 -7.37 7.19
CA VAL A 23 -21.94 -6.00 7.52
C VAL A 23 -20.72 -5.09 7.64
N LEU A 24 -19.70 -5.51 8.41
CA LEU A 24 -18.44 -4.79 8.60
C LEU A 24 -17.73 -4.57 7.27
N GLY A 25 -17.68 -5.61 6.44
CA GLY A 25 -17.10 -5.55 5.12
C GLY A 25 -17.80 -4.53 4.22
N SER A 26 -19.14 -4.55 4.20
CA SER A 26 -19.94 -3.58 3.45
C SER A 26 -19.74 -2.14 3.92
N MET A 27 -19.62 -1.92 5.23
CA MET A 27 -19.33 -0.59 5.79
C MET A 27 -17.95 -0.08 5.39
N ALA A 28 -16.93 -0.94 5.43
CA ALA A 28 -15.57 -0.57 5.08
C ALA A 28 -15.46 -0.08 3.64
N VAL A 29 -16.00 -0.86 2.69
CA VAL A 29 -15.94 -0.53 1.26
C VAL A 29 -16.87 0.64 0.87
N ALA A 30 -17.89 0.94 1.68
CA ALA A 30 -18.75 2.11 1.54
C ALA A 30 -18.13 3.39 2.14
N GLY A 31 -16.97 3.29 2.80
CA GLY A 31 -16.24 4.45 3.31
C GLY A 31 -16.27 4.65 4.82
N ASN A 32 -16.87 3.74 5.60
CA ASN A 32 -16.88 3.82 7.06
C ASN A 32 -15.81 2.89 7.66
N LEU A 33 -14.53 3.23 7.43
CA LEU A 33 -13.39 2.40 7.82
C LEU A 33 -13.20 2.39 9.33
N GLN A 34 -13.35 3.54 9.98
CA GLN A 34 -13.15 3.66 11.42
C GLN A 34 -14.15 2.80 12.22
N THR A 35 -15.44 2.86 11.88
CA THR A 35 -16.45 1.99 12.53
C THR A 35 -16.19 0.53 12.19
N ALA A 36 -15.95 0.19 10.93
CA ALA A 36 -15.68 -1.20 10.53
C ALA A 36 -14.48 -1.80 11.31
N ARG A 37 -13.41 -1.04 11.49
CA ARG A 37 -12.23 -1.45 12.26
C ARG A 37 -12.55 -1.67 13.74
N THR A 38 -13.22 -0.69 14.36
CA THR A 38 -13.58 -0.73 15.78
C THR A 38 -14.46 -1.95 16.08
N GLU A 39 -15.51 -2.13 15.29
CA GLU A 39 -16.47 -3.21 15.46
C GLU A 39 -15.88 -4.58 15.08
N ARG A 40 -14.94 -4.65 14.12
CA ARG A 40 -14.20 -5.89 13.83
C ARG A 40 -13.38 -6.36 15.02
N LEU A 41 -12.66 -5.46 15.69
CA LEU A 41 -11.91 -5.80 16.90
C LEU A 41 -12.84 -6.25 18.04
N ALA A 42 -13.99 -5.58 18.21
CA ALA A 42 -14.99 -5.97 19.18
C ALA A 42 -15.54 -7.38 18.90
N ALA A 43 -15.84 -7.69 17.63
CA ALA A 43 -16.30 -9.01 17.21
C ALA A 43 -15.25 -10.11 17.46
N ILE A 44 -13.98 -9.85 17.14
CA ILE A 44 -12.87 -10.78 17.41
C ILE A 44 -12.76 -11.06 18.92
N LYS A 45 -12.82 -10.01 19.74
CA LYS A 45 -12.76 -10.14 21.21
C LYS A 45 -13.95 -10.96 21.73
N ALA A 46 -15.17 -10.63 21.31
CA ALA A 46 -16.37 -11.35 21.72
C ALA A 46 -16.35 -12.82 21.29
N ALA A 47 -15.83 -13.12 20.09
CA ALA A 47 -15.66 -14.49 19.63
C ALA A 47 -14.65 -15.28 20.49
N ALA A 48 -13.58 -14.63 20.95
CA ALA A 48 -12.60 -15.26 21.84
C ALA A 48 -13.18 -15.56 23.23
N GLU A 49 -14.05 -14.70 23.77
CA GLU A 49 -14.70 -14.88 25.07
C GLU A 49 -15.63 -16.11 25.12
N LEU A 50 -16.17 -16.53 23.97
CA LEU A 50 -16.99 -17.73 23.84
C LEU A 50 -16.19 -19.04 23.93
N LYS A 51 -14.85 -18.97 23.91
CA LYS A 51 -13.94 -20.13 24.00
C LYS A 51 -14.27 -21.23 22.96
N ASP A 52 -14.71 -20.82 21.78
CA ASP A 52 -14.95 -21.67 20.62
C ASP A 52 -13.88 -21.37 19.56
N PRO A 53 -12.82 -22.18 19.44
CA PRO A 53 -11.71 -21.93 18.51
C PRO A 53 -12.14 -21.94 17.05
N GLU A 54 -13.20 -22.66 16.70
CA GLU A 54 -13.69 -22.73 15.32
C GLU A 54 -14.44 -21.43 14.96
N LEU A 55 -15.30 -20.95 15.88
CA LEU A 55 -15.97 -19.66 15.73
C LEU A 55 -14.96 -18.52 15.68
N THR A 56 -13.98 -18.48 16.59
CA THR A 56 -12.92 -17.45 16.57
C THR A 56 -12.20 -17.41 15.22
N ALA A 57 -11.80 -18.57 14.68
CA ALA A 57 -11.16 -18.65 13.37
C ALA A 57 -12.06 -18.13 12.23
N ARG A 58 -13.36 -18.47 12.25
CA ARG A 58 -14.34 -17.99 11.26
C ARG A 58 -14.58 -16.49 11.35
N VAL A 59 -14.63 -15.92 12.56
CA VAL A 59 -14.82 -14.47 12.75
C VAL A 59 -13.60 -13.71 12.25
N ILE A 60 -12.39 -14.10 12.64
CA ILE A 60 -11.16 -13.43 12.20
C ILE A 60 -10.98 -13.50 10.68
N GLY A 61 -11.03 -14.73 10.13
CA GLY A 61 -10.76 -14.97 8.71
C GLY A 61 -11.96 -14.69 7.79
N GLY A 62 -13.13 -14.36 8.32
CA GLY A 62 -14.32 -14.08 7.53
C GLY A 62 -14.42 -12.63 7.05
N TYR A 63 -13.55 -11.73 7.53
CA TYR A 63 -13.43 -10.37 7.01
C TYR A 63 -12.48 -10.36 5.81
N ASP A 64 -13.01 -10.58 4.61
CA ASP A 64 -12.28 -10.72 3.34
C ASP A 64 -12.25 -9.42 2.54
N ILE A 65 -11.90 -8.31 3.19
CA ILE A 65 -11.78 -7.00 2.54
C ILE A 65 -10.35 -6.76 2.06
N PRO A 66 -10.14 -6.44 0.77
CA PRO A 66 -8.81 -6.20 0.24
C PRO A 66 -8.24 -4.86 0.72
N GLY A 67 -6.91 -4.77 0.72
CA GLY A 67 -6.16 -3.54 0.86
C GLY A 67 -5.52 -3.12 -0.47
N ILE A 68 -5.26 -1.83 -0.63
CA ILE A 68 -4.45 -1.28 -1.72
C ILE A 68 -3.28 -0.45 -1.21
N TRP A 69 -3.39 0.15 -0.03
CA TRP A 69 -2.33 0.97 0.56
C TRP A 69 -1.54 0.21 1.61
N THR A 70 -0.21 0.27 1.52
CA THR A 70 0.72 -0.56 2.29
C THR A 70 1.10 0.01 3.65
N ARG A 71 0.72 1.25 3.96
CA ARG A 71 0.78 1.78 5.33
C ARG A 71 -0.56 1.53 6.01
N PRO A 72 -0.61 0.84 7.16
CA PRO A 72 -1.86 0.69 7.92
C PRO A 72 -2.38 2.04 8.41
N ASP A 73 -3.71 2.21 8.40
CA ASP A 73 -4.36 3.36 9.01
C ASP A 73 -4.28 3.35 10.54
N ASP A 74 -4.20 2.15 11.13
CA ASP A 74 -4.06 1.94 12.57
C ASP A 74 -3.15 0.71 12.80
N PRO A 75 -1.84 0.94 13.01
CA PRO A 75 -0.88 -0.14 13.23
C PRO A 75 -1.20 -0.97 14.48
N ALA A 76 -1.76 -0.37 15.53
CA ALA A 76 -2.08 -1.07 16.78
C ALA A 76 -3.26 -2.02 16.57
N ALA A 77 -4.33 -1.57 15.90
CA ALA A 77 -5.44 -2.43 15.50
C ALA A 77 -4.99 -3.58 14.60
N SER A 78 -4.12 -3.30 13.63
CA SER A 78 -3.58 -4.32 12.71
C SER A 78 -2.82 -5.39 13.48
N ALA A 79 -1.95 -5.00 14.43
CA ALA A 79 -1.21 -5.92 15.29
C ALA A 79 -2.12 -6.82 16.15
N LEU A 80 -3.24 -6.29 16.65
CA LEU A 80 -4.22 -7.07 17.41
C LEU A 80 -4.89 -8.15 16.53
N VAL A 81 -5.25 -7.82 15.28
CA VAL A 81 -5.82 -8.79 14.33
C VAL A 81 -4.80 -9.88 13.99
N ILE A 82 -3.55 -9.51 13.71
CA ILE A 82 -2.46 -10.46 13.42
C ILE A 82 -2.27 -11.42 14.59
N THR A 83 -2.13 -10.88 15.81
CA THR A 83 -1.95 -11.67 17.04
C THR A 83 -3.12 -12.65 17.25
N ALA A 84 -4.35 -12.19 17.02
CA ALA A 84 -5.53 -13.04 17.14
C ALA A 84 -5.53 -14.17 16.10
N ALA A 85 -5.15 -13.87 14.85
CA ALA A 85 -5.09 -14.85 13.77
C ALA A 85 -4.00 -15.91 13.99
N GLU A 86 -2.79 -15.49 14.42
CA GLU A 86 -1.69 -16.39 14.78
C GLU A 86 -2.08 -17.29 15.98
N GLY A 87 -2.76 -16.72 16.97
CA GLY A 87 -3.31 -17.47 18.10
C GLY A 87 -4.35 -18.50 17.67
N ALA A 88 -5.26 -18.15 16.75
CA ALA A 88 -6.25 -19.08 16.21
C ALA A 88 -5.60 -20.23 15.41
N LEU A 89 -4.56 -19.95 14.61
CA LEU A 89 -3.79 -20.97 13.90
C LEU A 89 -3.09 -21.94 14.85
N THR A 90 -2.53 -21.44 15.95
CA THR A 90 -1.76 -22.24 16.91
C THR A 90 -2.65 -23.09 17.82
N SER A 91 -3.79 -22.54 18.25
CA SER A 91 -4.67 -23.16 19.25
C SER A 91 -5.58 -24.26 18.67
N ASN A 92 -5.81 -24.28 17.35
CA ASN A 92 -6.71 -25.25 16.72
C ASN A 92 -6.00 -26.09 15.64
N ARG A 93 -5.52 -27.28 16.04
CA ARG A 93 -4.88 -28.24 15.12
C ARG A 93 -5.85 -28.91 14.14
N GLY A 94 -7.16 -28.81 14.39
CA GLY A 94 -8.23 -29.37 13.56
C GLY A 94 -8.83 -28.38 12.56
N LEU A 95 -8.18 -27.23 12.32
CA LEU A 95 -8.68 -26.23 11.37
C LEU A 95 -8.87 -26.85 9.99
N SER A 96 -10.03 -26.56 9.39
CA SER A 96 -10.24 -26.84 7.98
C SER A 96 -9.21 -26.09 7.13
N HIS A 97 -8.86 -26.66 5.97
CA HIS A 97 -7.99 -25.97 5.02
C HIS A 97 -8.51 -24.57 4.67
N ARG A 98 -9.82 -24.41 4.49
CA ARG A 98 -10.47 -23.11 4.25
C ARG A 98 -10.18 -22.10 5.35
N SER A 99 -10.40 -22.47 6.62
CA SER A 99 -10.15 -21.59 7.76
C SER A 99 -8.67 -21.24 7.90
N ARG A 100 -7.78 -22.21 7.66
CA ARG A 100 -6.32 -21.98 7.65
C ARG A 100 -5.93 -20.96 6.58
N ALA A 101 -6.38 -21.14 5.33
CA ALA A 101 -6.07 -20.21 4.25
C ALA A 101 -6.58 -18.79 4.55
N ARG A 102 -7.79 -18.66 5.07
CA ARG A 102 -8.35 -17.36 5.47
C ARG A 102 -7.51 -16.67 6.54
N LEU A 103 -7.12 -17.38 7.59
CA LEU A 103 -6.28 -16.82 8.65
C LEU A 103 -4.89 -16.40 8.14
N LEU A 104 -4.25 -17.21 7.30
CA LEU A 104 -2.96 -16.90 6.69
C LEU A 104 -3.05 -15.68 5.76
N ALA A 105 -4.09 -15.61 4.92
CA ALA A 105 -4.35 -14.44 4.08
C ALA A 105 -4.65 -13.19 4.92
N THR A 106 -5.37 -13.32 6.04
CA THR A 106 -5.60 -12.20 6.98
C THR A 106 -4.28 -11.70 7.58
N ILE A 107 -3.40 -12.60 8.04
CA ILE A 107 -2.09 -12.21 8.57
C ILE A 107 -1.30 -11.43 7.52
N ALA A 108 -1.17 -11.97 6.30
CA ALA A 108 -0.45 -11.32 5.23
C ALA A 108 -1.11 -9.99 4.75
N MET A 109 -2.44 -9.88 4.81
CA MET A 109 -3.16 -8.65 4.46
C MET A 109 -2.97 -7.54 5.50
N GLU A 110 -2.87 -7.88 6.79
CA GLU A 110 -2.72 -6.88 7.86
C GLU A 110 -1.26 -6.52 8.14
N SER A 111 -0.30 -7.41 7.83
CA SER A 111 1.15 -7.15 7.93
C SER A 111 1.66 -6.28 6.78
N ARG A 112 1.18 -5.04 6.69
CA ARG A 112 1.48 -4.14 5.56
C ARG A 112 2.79 -3.38 5.77
N GLY A 113 3.55 -3.19 4.69
CA GLY A 113 4.77 -2.37 4.67
C GLY A 113 6.03 -3.03 5.24
N THR A 114 5.98 -4.34 5.48
CA THR A 114 7.09 -5.14 6.02
C THR A 114 7.64 -6.16 5.02
N ALA A 115 6.78 -6.67 4.12
CA ALA A 115 7.08 -7.74 3.17
C ALA A 115 7.64 -9.03 3.83
N ASP A 116 7.28 -9.30 5.08
CA ASP A 116 7.75 -10.43 5.89
C ASP A 116 6.74 -11.58 6.00
N ARG A 117 5.56 -11.45 5.37
CA ARG A 117 4.47 -12.45 5.38
C ARG A 117 4.19 -13.09 4.01
N LEU A 118 5.17 -13.08 3.11
CA LEU A 118 5.00 -13.65 1.76
C LEU A 118 4.72 -15.16 1.81
N ALA A 119 5.34 -15.89 2.74
CA ALA A 119 5.14 -17.33 2.89
C ALA A 119 3.69 -17.66 3.27
N GLU A 120 3.11 -16.91 4.21
CA GLU A 120 1.72 -17.02 4.62
C GLU A 120 0.76 -16.71 3.46
N ALA A 121 1.04 -15.66 2.67
CA ALA A 121 0.26 -15.32 1.48
C ALA A 121 0.28 -16.45 0.43
N GLN A 122 1.46 -17.00 0.14
CA GLN A 122 1.63 -18.09 -0.82
C GLN A 122 0.98 -19.39 -0.36
N GLU A 123 1.07 -19.72 0.92
CA GLU A 123 0.39 -20.89 1.48
C GLU A 123 -1.14 -20.73 1.39
N ALA A 124 -1.66 -19.56 1.76
CA ALA A 124 -3.08 -19.25 1.65
C ALA A 124 -3.59 -19.41 0.21
N GLU A 125 -2.86 -18.85 -0.76
CA GLU A 125 -3.18 -18.95 -2.18
C GLU A 125 -3.14 -20.40 -2.68
N SER A 126 -2.10 -21.15 -2.32
CA SER A 126 -1.96 -22.56 -2.68
C SER A 126 -3.14 -23.39 -2.17
N ILE A 127 -3.58 -23.15 -0.93
CA ILE A 127 -4.77 -23.80 -0.36
C ILE A 127 -6.05 -23.35 -1.11
N ALA A 128 -6.21 -22.04 -1.34
CA ALA A 128 -7.38 -21.48 -2.02
C ALA A 128 -7.58 -22.09 -3.41
N ARG A 129 -6.50 -22.23 -4.19
CA ARG A 129 -6.52 -22.85 -5.51
C ARG A 129 -6.89 -24.32 -5.46
N ARG A 130 -6.38 -25.09 -4.49
CA ARG A 130 -6.78 -26.50 -4.30
C ARG A 130 -8.25 -26.65 -3.96
N LEU A 131 -8.83 -25.69 -3.22
CA LEU A 131 -10.25 -25.69 -2.87
C LEU A 131 -11.15 -25.23 -4.04
N GLY A 132 -10.59 -24.53 -5.02
CA GLY A 132 -11.36 -23.96 -6.14
C GLY A 132 -12.30 -22.82 -5.73
N GLU A 133 -12.04 -22.15 -4.60
CA GLU A 133 -12.89 -21.08 -4.07
C GLU A 133 -12.45 -19.72 -4.61
N ALA A 134 -13.10 -19.24 -5.68
CA ALA A 134 -12.71 -18.00 -6.38
C ALA A 134 -12.58 -16.77 -5.46
N GLN A 135 -13.51 -16.57 -4.52
CA GLN A 135 -13.46 -15.47 -3.55
C GLN A 135 -12.22 -15.57 -2.63
N LEU A 136 -11.87 -16.78 -2.19
CA LEU A 136 -10.69 -17.00 -1.35
C LEU A 136 -9.39 -16.85 -2.15
N ILE A 137 -9.39 -17.25 -3.42
CA ILE A 137 -8.28 -16.99 -4.34
C ILE A 137 -8.08 -15.47 -4.47
N CYS A 138 -9.15 -14.70 -4.71
CA CYS A 138 -9.09 -13.25 -4.78
C CYS A 138 -8.48 -12.61 -3.51
N PHE A 139 -8.94 -13.04 -2.34
CA PHE A 139 -8.40 -12.53 -1.07
C PHE A 139 -6.91 -12.88 -0.88
N SER A 140 -6.51 -14.12 -1.22
CA SER A 140 -5.12 -14.54 -1.14
C SER A 140 -4.20 -13.82 -2.13
N LEU A 141 -4.67 -13.51 -3.34
CA LEU A 141 -3.94 -12.70 -4.33
C LEU A 141 -3.75 -11.26 -3.83
N SER A 142 -4.78 -10.69 -3.22
CA SER A 142 -4.71 -9.36 -2.60
C SER A 142 -3.69 -9.34 -1.46
N ALA A 143 -3.64 -10.41 -0.65
CA ALA A 143 -2.65 -10.58 0.40
C ALA A 143 -1.23 -10.78 -0.15
N ARG A 144 -1.07 -11.51 -1.27
CA ARG A 144 0.21 -11.65 -1.97
C ARG A 144 0.71 -10.30 -2.49
N PHE A 145 -0.17 -9.49 -3.08
CA PHE A 145 0.17 -8.12 -3.49
C PHE A 145 0.74 -7.31 -2.32
N MET A 146 0.10 -7.33 -1.14
CA MET A 146 0.58 -6.62 0.06
C MET A 146 2.00 -7.01 0.50
N GLN A 147 2.50 -8.18 0.06
CA GLN A 147 3.82 -8.70 0.38
C GLN A 147 4.81 -8.62 -0.80
N THR A 148 4.40 -8.12 -1.96
CA THR A 148 5.25 -8.02 -3.18
C THR A 148 6.03 -6.70 -3.21
N PHE A 149 6.71 -6.42 -2.10
CA PHE A 149 7.57 -5.25 -1.88
C PHE A 149 8.92 -5.66 -1.26
N GLY A 150 9.30 -6.94 -1.43
CA GLY A 150 10.52 -7.52 -0.87
C GLY A 150 11.82 -6.87 -1.36
N SER A 151 11.80 -6.33 -2.59
CA SER A 151 12.84 -5.54 -3.24
C SER A 151 12.20 -4.47 -4.13
N ALA A 152 12.99 -3.46 -4.53
CA ALA A 152 12.60 -2.56 -5.61
C ALA A 152 12.46 -3.34 -6.93
N GLY A 153 11.74 -2.79 -7.90
CA GLY A 153 11.72 -3.35 -9.26
C GLY A 153 10.73 -4.49 -9.47
N LEU A 154 9.68 -4.55 -8.65
CA LEU A 154 8.66 -5.61 -8.70
C LEU A 154 7.35 -5.13 -9.36
N ALA A 155 7.38 -4.05 -10.16
CA ALA A 155 6.15 -3.52 -10.74
C ALA A 155 5.48 -4.51 -11.69
N ALA A 156 6.26 -5.25 -12.49
CA ALA A 156 5.73 -6.28 -13.38
C ALA A 156 4.99 -7.39 -12.60
N GLU A 157 5.60 -7.90 -11.52
CA GLU A 157 4.97 -8.92 -10.67
C GLU A 157 3.65 -8.43 -10.07
N ARG A 158 3.62 -7.18 -9.59
CA ARG A 158 2.38 -6.57 -9.09
C ARG A 158 1.33 -6.42 -10.18
N ALA A 159 1.72 -6.06 -11.41
CA ALA A 159 0.79 -5.96 -12.55
C ALA A 159 0.16 -7.32 -12.91
N ASP A 160 0.94 -8.40 -12.84
CA ASP A 160 0.48 -9.77 -13.08
C ASP A 160 -0.49 -10.23 -11.99
N ILE A 161 -0.18 -9.97 -10.72
CA ILE A 161 -1.11 -10.22 -9.60
C ILE A 161 -2.43 -9.50 -9.82
N GLY A 162 -2.39 -8.22 -10.20
CA GLY A 162 -3.59 -7.45 -10.47
C GLY A 162 -4.40 -8.00 -11.65
N GLN A 163 -3.76 -8.48 -12.72
CA GLN A 163 -4.44 -9.11 -13.86
C GLN A 163 -5.15 -10.41 -13.49
N GLU A 164 -4.45 -11.25 -12.74
CA GLU A 164 -5.00 -12.51 -12.27
C GLU A 164 -6.17 -12.27 -11.32
N LEU A 165 -6.06 -11.28 -10.44
CA LEU A 165 -7.12 -10.89 -9.53
C LEU A 165 -8.38 -10.40 -10.26
N ILE A 166 -8.24 -9.56 -11.30
CA ILE A 166 -9.38 -9.13 -12.13
C ILE A 166 -10.09 -10.34 -12.75
N THR A 167 -9.32 -11.24 -13.37
CA THR A 167 -9.88 -12.42 -14.04
C THR A 167 -10.65 -13.30 -13.04
N THR A 168 -10.04 -13.57 -11.88
CA THR A 168 -10.66 -14.38 -10.82
C THR A 168 -11.88 -13.69 -10.21
N ALA A 169 -11.85 -12.37 -10.07
CA ALA A 169 -12.95 -11.60 -9.49
C ALA A 169 -14.18 -11.56 -10.40
N LEU A 170 -13.98 -11.56 -11.72
CA LEU A 170 -15.06 -11.70 -12.69
C LEU A 170 -15.75 -13.07 -12.57
N ASP A 171 -14.98 -14.15 -12.45
CA ASP A 171 -15.52 -15.49 -12.23
C ASP A 171 -16.26 -15.61 -10.89
N ALA A 172 -15.84 -14.85 -9.88
CA ALA A 172 -16.45 -14.80 -8.56
C ALA A 172 -17.67 -13.85 -8.44
N ASP A 173 -18.00 -13.09 -9.49
CA ASP A 173 -18.95 -11.96 -9.46
C ASP A 173 -18.67 -11.02 -8.26
N SER A 174 -17.39 -10.62 -8.11
CA SER A 174 -16.90 -9.90 -6.94
C SER A 174 -16.37 -8.50 -7.30
N PRO A 175 -17.24 -7.48 -7.38
CA PRO A 175 -16.84 -6.12 -7.75
C PRO A 175 -15.77 -5.52 -6.83
N THR A 176 -15.78 -5.89 -5.54
CA THR A 176 -14.79 -5.43 -4.57
C THR A 176 -13.38 -5.88 -4.95
N PHE A 177 -13.21 -7.13 -5.36
CA PHE A 177 -11.90 -7.66 -5.77
C PHE A 177 -11.54 -7.26 -7.21
N GLU A 178 -12.53 -7.05 -8.09
CA GLU A 178 -12.27 -6.48 -9.41
C GLU A 178 -11.67 -5.07 -9.28
N ILE A 179 -12.29 -4.21 -8.47
CA ILE A 179 -11.76 -2.86 -8.17
C ILE A 179 -10.34 -2.96 -7.60
N ASN A 180 -10.08 -3.89 -6.67
CA ASN A 180 -8.75 -4.06 -6.10
C ASN A 180 -7.71 -4.45 -7.16
N GLY A 181 -8.00 -5.44 -8.01
CA GLY A 181 -7.09 -5.86 -9.08
C GLY A 181 -6.80 -4.73 -10.06
N ARG A 182 -7.80 -3.92 -10.41
CA ARG A 182 -7.63 -2.74 -11.28
C ARG A 182 -6.78 -1.64 -10.65
N LEU A 183 -6.98 -1.36 -9.36
CA LEU A 183 -6.14 -0.41 -8.63
C LEU A 183 -4.68 -0.88 -8.56
N ILE A 184 -4.44 -2.17 -8.29
CA ILE A 184 -3.10 -2.77 -8.29
C ILE A 184 -2.44 -2.61 -9.66
N ARG A 185 -3.16 -2.91 -10.74
CA ARG A 185 -2.65 -2.74 -12.11
C ARG A 185 -2.36 -1.28 -12.43
N MET A 186 -3.27 -0.36 -12.13
CA MET A 186 -3.07 1.07 -12.33
C MET A 186 -1.76 1.54 -11.68
N GLN A 187 -1.54 1.19 -10.42
CA GLN A 187 -0.34 1.52 -9.66
C GLN A 187 0.93 0.92 -10.27
N ALA A 188 0.90 -0.37 -10.64
CA ALA A 188 2.03 -1.04 -11.27
C ALA A 188 2.37 -0.44 -12.64
N LEU A 189 1.36 -0.14 -13.46
CA LEU A 189 1.52 0.45 -14.79
C LEU A 189 2.11 1.87 -14.72
N CYS A 190 1.87 2.63 -13.64
CA CYS A 190 2.56 3.89 -13.39
C CYS A 190 4.08 3.70 -13.26
N ALA A 191 4.52 2.70 -12.49
CA ALA A 191 5.95 2.37 -12.38
C ALA A 191 6.53 1.85 -13.71
N LEU A 192 5.75 1.10 -14.49
CA LEU A 192 6.15 0.61 -15.82
C LEU A 192 6.09 1.67 -16.93
N SER A 193 5.72 2.91 -16.61
CA SER A 193 5.53 4.01 -17.58
C SER A 193 4.41 3.79 -18.62
N ASP A 194 3.52 2.82 -18.44
CA ASP A 194 2.36 2.62 -19.31
C ASP A 194 1.14 3.39 -18.78
N LEU A 195 1.20 4.71 -18.94
CA LEU A 195 0.19 5.63 -18.43
C LEU A 195 -1.15 5.53 -19.17
N SER A 196 -1.13 5.06 -20.42
CA SER A 196 -2.35 4.85 -21.20
C SER A 196 -3.16 3.70 -20.62
N SER A 197 -2.53 2.55 -20.38
CA SER A 197 -3.19 1.42 -19.73
C SER A 197 -3.56 1.75 -18.29
N ALA A 198 -2.70 2.46 -17.54
CA ALA A 198 -3.04 2.91 -16.19
C ALA A 198 -4.30 3.80 -16.18
N SER A 199 -4.45 4.70 -17.16
CA SER A 199 -5.64 5.53 -17.31
C SER A 199 -6.90 4.70 -17.60
N ALA A 200 -6.80 3.66 -18.44
CA ALA A 200 -7.93 2.78 -18.70
C ALA A 200 -8.36 2.00 -17.45
N GLU A 201 -7.42 1.55 -16.62
CA GLU A 201 -7.75 0.92 -15.33
C GLU A 201 -8.40 1.92 -14.37
N ALA A 202 -7.91 3.17 -14.32
CA ALA A 202 -8.51 4.22 -13.50
C ALA A 202 -9.98 4.52 -13.91
N ASP A 203 -10.26 4.57 -15.21
CA ASP A 203 -11.63 4.79 -15.71
C ASP A 203 -12.55 3.60 -15.38
N ALA A 204 -12.04 2.37 -15.47
CA ALA A 204 -12.78 1.18 -15.08
C ALA A 204 -13.08 1.14 -13.56
N VAL A 205 -12.10 1.53 -12.73
CA VAL A 205 -12.30 1.68 -11.28
C VAL A 205 -13.41 2.67 -10.98
N ASP A 206 -13.42 3.84 -11.61
CA ASP A 206 -14.44 4.87 -11.34
C ASP A 206 -15.85 4.40 -11.73
N GLN A 207 -15.99 3.69 -12.86
CA GLN A 207 -17.27 3.11 -13.28
C GLN A 207 -17.79 2.06 -12.29
N LEU A 208 -16.92 1.15 -11.84
CA LEU A 208 -17.27 0.12 -10.86
C LEU A 208 -17.58 0.75 -9.49
N ALA A 209 -16.78 1.73 -9.08
CA ALA A 209 -16.96 2.43 -7.83
C ALA A 209 -18.29 3.18 -7.77
N GLN A 210 -18.68 3.82 -8.87
CA GLN A 210 -20.00 4.45 -9.00
C GLN A 210 -21.12 3.41 -8.94
N ARG A 211 -21.00 2.31 -9.70
CA ARG A 211 -22.04 1.28 -9.80
C ARG A 211 -22.28 0.54 -8.49
N HIS A 212 -21.23 0.29 -7.71
CA HIS A 212 -21.27 -0.52 -6.49
C HIS A 212 -21.10 0.29 -5.20
N GLU A 213 -21.23 1.62 -5.28
CA GLU A 213 -21.13 2.54 -4.14
C GLU A 213 -19.83 2.32 -3.34
N ARG A 214 -18.68 2.34 -4.04
CA ARG A 214 -17.32 2.19 -3.47
C ARG A 214 -16.53 3.51 -3.52
N PRO A 215 -16.96 4.56 -2.81
CA PRO A 215 -16.42 5.92 -2.98
C PRO A 215 -14.92 6.03 -2.65
N LEU A 216 -14.38 5.17 -1.78
CA LEU A 216 -12.96 5.21 -1.44
C LEU A 216 -12.04 4.82 -2.60
N ALA A 217 -12.51 4.02 -3.56
CA ALA A 217 -11.70 3.61 -4.69
C ALA A 217 -11.31 4.79 -5.60
N THR A 218 -12.18 5.79 -5.71
CA THR A 218 -11.96 6.98 -6.57
C THR A 218 -10.93 7.95 -5.99
N VAL A 219 -10.61 7.85 -4.70
CA VAL A 219 -9.48 8.61 -4.11
C VAL A 219 -8.21 8.32 -4.90
N PHE A 220 -7.91 7.05 -5.15
CA PHE A 220 -6.68 6.65 -5.83
C PHE A 220 -6.64 7.09 -7.29
N THR A 221 -7.77 7.02 -8.01
CA THR A 221 -7.86 7.42 -9.41
C THR A 221 -7.76 8.95 -9.56
N HIS A 222 -8.31 9.73 -8.62
CA HIS A 222 -8.12 11.18 -8.61
C HIS A 222 -6.66 11.58 -8.39
N TRP A 223 -5.96 10.93 -7.45
CA TRP A 223 -4.55 11.18 -7.19
C TRP A 223 -3.64 10.74 -8.35
N PHE A 224 -3.97 9.63 -9.02
CA PHE A 224 -3.35 9.22 -10.27
C PHE A 224 -3.47 10.31 -11.34
N ARG A 225 -4.69 10.77 -11.65
CA ARG A 225 -4.89 11.80 -12.68
C ARG A 225 -4.18 13.09 -12.33
N TRP A 226 -4.17 13.49 -11.06
CA TRP A 226 -3.43 14.67 -10.64
C TRP A 226 -1.92 14.54 -10.83
N THR A 227 -1.36 13.36 -10.56
CA THR A 227 0.09 13.10 -10.62
C THR A 227 0.60 13.01 -12.06
N PHE A 228 -0.17 12.38 -12.95
CA PHE A 228 0.30 11.99 -14.29
C PHE A 228 -0.40 12.71 -15.45
N LEU A 229 -1.65 13.16 -15.30
CA LEU A 229 -2.48 13.63 -16.42
C LEU A 229 -2.80 15.13 -16.38
N THR A 230 -1.95 15.96 -15.76
CA THR A 230 -2.04 17.45 -15.73
C THR A 230 -2.93 18.09 -14.65
N GLY A 231 -3.09 17.46 -13.49
CA GLY A 231 -3.80 18.11 -12.37
C GLY A 231 -3.06 19.32 -11.79
N SER A 232 -3.71 20.48 -11.84
CA SER A 232 -3.21 21.73 -11.24
C SER A 232 -3.48 21.79 -9.74
N VAL A 233 -4.61 21.26 -9.27
CA VAL A 233 -5.06 21.31 -7.87
C VAL A 233 -5.07 19.90 -7.29
N PRO A 234 -4.39 19.63 -6.17
CA PRO A 234 -4.38 18.30 -5.55
C PRO A 234 -5.80 17.91 -5.11
N PRO A 235 -6.19 16.63 -5.27
CA PRO A 235 -7.46 16.14 -4.77
C PRO A 235 -7.55 16.26 -3.24
N PRO A 236 -8.77 16.33 -2.67
CA PRO A 236 -8.93 16.34 -1.22
C PRO A 236 -8.37 15.05 -0.59
N LEU A 237 -7.82 15.19 0.62
CA LEU A 237 -7.34 14.07 1.41
C LEU A 237 -8.50 13.41 2.17
N PRO A 238 -8.65 12.08 2.12
CA PRO A 238 -9.67 11.37 2.88
C PRO A 238 -9.33 11.32 4.39
N ALA A 239 -10.29 11.67 5.25
CA ALA A 239 -10.12 11.58 6.70
C ALA A 239 -10.08 10.12 7.22
N GLU A 240 -10.77 9.21 6.55
CA GLU A 240 -10.91 7.79 6.94
C GLU A 240 -9.65 6.94 6.64
N MET A 241 -8.67 7.51 5.92
CA MET A 241 -7.48 6.78 5.45
C MET A 241 -6.18 7.52 5.87
N PRO A 242 -5.91 7.67 7.18
CA PRO A 242 -4.71 8.36 7.67
C PRO A 242 -3.40 7.73 7.14
N GLY A 243 -3.36 6.41 6.90
CA GLY A 243 -2.19 5.75 6.33
C GLY A 243 -1.86 6.23 4.90
N PHE A 244 -2.88 6.66 4.17
CA PHE A 244 -2.75 7.33 2.87
C PHE A 244 -2.51 8.84 3.01
N SER A 245 -3.31 9.52 3.83
CA SER A 245 -3.39 10.98 3.83
C SER A 245 -2.20 11.69 4.48
N GLU A 246 -1.58 11.08 5.50
CA GLU A 246 -0.48 11.70 6.22
C GLU A 246 0.80 11.75 5.37
N GLY A 247 1.21 12.97 4.99
CA GLY A 247 2.46 13.20 4.25
C GLY A 247 2.37 13.13 2.73
N ILE A 248 1.30 12.56 2.17
CA ILE A 248 1.24 12.26 0.73
C ILE A 248 1.27 13.50 -0.16
N ALA A 249 0.59 14.57 0.24
CA ALA A 249 0.57 15.83 -0.53
C ALA A 249 1.96 16.48 -0.59
N ALA A 250 2.69 16.48 0.53
CA ALA A 250 4.05 17.00 0.60
C ALA A 250 5.00 16.15 -0.25
N LEU A 251 4.92 14.81 -0.12
CA LEU A 251 5.70 13.88 -0.94
C LEU A 251 5.44 14.04 -2.43
N ALA A 252 4.18 14.14 -2.84
CA ALA A 252 3.83 14.21 -4.25
C ALA A 252 4.26 15.54 -4.88
N THR A 253 4.22 16.62 -4.12
CA THR A 253 4.78 17.93 -4.51
C THR A 253 6.29 17.86 -4.68
N LEU A 254 7.00 17.33 -3.69
CA LEU A 254 8.46 17.14 -3.76
C LEU A 254 8.85 16.23 -4.93
N GLY A 255 8.10 15.15 -5.15
CA GLY A 255 8.32 14.23 -6.26
C GLY A 255 8.22 14.92 -7.62
N ARG A 256 7.16 15.71 -7.82
CA ARG A 256 6.96 16.54 -9.03
C ARG A 256 8.14 17.48 -9.26
N GLU A 257 8.63 18.15 -8.22
CA GLU A 257 9.77 19.07 -8.32
C GLU A 257 11.08 18.35 -8.69
N LEU A 258 11.32 17.18 -8.09
CA LEU A 258 12.50 16.35 -8.38
C LEU A 258 12.48 15.84 -9.81
N ARG A 259 11.35 15.29 -10.25
CA ARG A 259 11.13 14.83 -11.62
C ARG A 259 11.39 15.94 -12.64
N GLN A 260 10.82 17.12 -12.44
CA GLN A 260 11.04 18.28 -13.32
C GLN A 260 12.52 18.71 -13.37
N SER A 261 13.22 18.63 -12.22
CA SER A 261 14.65 18.97 -12.16
C SER A 261 15.50 17.97 -12.96
N ALA A 262 15.17 16.68 -12.87
CA ALA A 262 15.85 15.63 -13.63
C ALA A 262 15.60 15.74 -15.15
N GLU A 263 14.37 16.04 -15.55
CA GLU A 263 13.97 16.18 -16.97
C GLU A 263 14.59 17.42 -17.64
N LEU A 264 14.84 18.49 -16.88
CA LEU A 264 15.48 19.72 -17.37
C LEU A 264 17.02 19.64 -17.42
N GLY A 265 17.63 18.48 -17.11
CA GLY A 265 19.07 18.27 -17.23
C GLY A 265 19.93 18.92 -16.13
N GLY A 266 19.37 19.12 -14.93
CA GLY A 266 20.03 19.78 -13.80
C GLY A 266 21.16 18.98 -13.12
N THR A 267 22.12 18.45 -13.88
CA THR A 267 23.27 17.71 -13.35
C THR A 267 24.57 18.14 -14.03
N GLY A 268 25.17 19.22 -13.52
CA GLY A 268 26.59 19.47 -13.66
C GLY A 268 27.24 19.41 -12.26
N PRO A 269 28.41 18.78 -12.09
CA PRO A 269 29.19 18.94 -10.87
C PRO A 269 29.64 20.41 -10.81
N GLY A 270 29.00 21.21 -9.96
CA GLY A 270 29.19 22.66 -9.90
C GLY A 270 28.05 23.51 -10.47
N GLY A 271 26.95 22.89 -10.94
CA GLY A 271 25.72 23.62 -11.23
C GLY A 271 25.15 24.15 -9.93
N THR A 272 25.31 25.45 -9.68
CA THR A 272 24.71 26.12 -8.53
C THR A 272 23.19 26.06 -8.64
N GLY A 273 22.60 24.99 -8.10
CA GLY A 273 21.18 24.93 -7.70
C GLY A 273 20.85 25.90 -6.54
N LEU A 274 21.76 26.84 -6.25
CA LEU A 274 21.57 27.98 -5.37
C LEU A 274 20.56 28.94 -6.02
N GLY A 275 19.27 28.63 -5.86
CA GLY A 275 18.22 29.50 -6.35
C GLY A 275 16.84 28.88 -6.46
N ARG A 276 16.68 27.55 -6.33
CA ARG A 276 15.33 26.99 -6.20
C ARG A 276 14.88 27.07 -4.74
N PRO A 277 13.67 27.60 -4.47
CA PRO A 277 13.15 27.72 -3.11
C PRO A 277 13.28 26.40 -2.36
N VAL A 278 13.54 26.53 -1.05
CA VAL A 278 13.43 25.41 -0.11
C VAL A 278 12.10 24.69 -0.41
N PRO A 279 12.10 23.35 -0.54
CA PRO A 279 10.86 22.62 -0.73
C PRO A 279 9.90 23.03 0.38
N ASN A 280 8.62 23.14 0.03
CA ASN A 280 7.54 23.41 0.98
C ASN A 280 7.85 22.75 2.34
N ASP A 281 7.78 23.50 3.44
CA ASP A 281 7.86 23.00 4.82
C ASP A 281 6.62 22.16 5.19
N GLY A 282 6.05 21.52 4.17
CA GLY A 282 4.86 20.72 4.24
C GLY A 282 5.06 19.57 5.21
N ASN A 283 3.97 19.19 5.85
CA ASN A 283 3.95 18.06 6.73
C ASN A 283 4.18 16.76 5.92
N PHE A 284 5.41 16.21 5.96
CA PHE A 284 5.74 14.91 5.37
C PHE A 284 5.27 13.74 6.24
N GLY A 285 4.70 14.01 7.41
CA GLY A 285 4.16 13.00 8.31
C GLY A 285 5.17 11.88 8.59
N PRO A 286 4.77 10.60 8.44
CA PRO A 286 5.65 9.45 8.64
C PRO A 286 6.90 9.43 7.73
N TYR A 287 6.93 10.20 6.65
CA TYR A 287 8.02 10.20 5.66
C TYR A 287 9.08 11.27 5.92
N GLU A 288 8.87 12.13 6.91
CA GLU A 288 9.76 13.24 7.27
C GLU A 288 11.22 12.78 7.40
N GLN A 289 11.48 11.63 8.04
CA GLN A 289 12.84 11.16 8.27
C GLN A 289 13.65 10.88 6.99
N TRP A 290 12.99 10.58 5.87
CA TRP A 290 13.66 10.35 4.58
C TRP A 290 13.66 11.57 3.66
N ALA A 291 12.69 12.48 3.82
CA ALA A 291 12.69 13.77 3.11
C ALA A 291 13.69 14.76 3.72
N ARG A 292 13.79 14.79 5.05
CA ARG A 292 14.55 15.77 5.84
C ARG A 292 16.01 15.97 5.41
N PRO A 293 16.79 14.93 5.07
CA PRO A 293 18.15 15.15 4.59
C PRO A 293 18.21 16.05 3.36
N LEU A 294 17.34 15.82 2.37
CA LEU A 294 17.28 16.62 1.15
C LEU A 294 16.87 18.07 1.46
N LEU A 295 15.87 18.25 2.33
CA LEU A 295 15.43 19.57 2.78
C LEU A 295 16.57 20.34 3.45
N LEU A 296 17.33 19.69 4.33
CA LEU A 296 18.46 20.29 5.04
C LEU A 296 19.60 20.68 4.10
N VAL A 297 19.93 19.84 3.10
CA VAL A 297 20.94 20.19 2.09
C VAL A 297 20.51 21.44 1.33
N ARG A 298 19.27 21.48 0.83
CA ARG A 298 18.73 22.60 0.06
C ARG A 298 18.53 23.88 0.87
N ALA A 299 18.33 23.75 2.18
CA ALA A 299 18.28 24.87 3.11
C ALA A 299 19.69 25.38 3.52
N GLY A 300 20.78 24.88 2.91
CA GLY A 300 22.14 25.30 3.24
C GLY A 300 22.64 24.82 4.61
N GLN A 301 22.10 23.70 5.11
CA GLN A 301 22.48 23.10 6.40
C GLN A 301 23.18 21.74 6.23
N PRO A 302 24.34 21.67 5.54
CA PRO A 302 24.99 20.41 5.17
C PRO A 302 25.42 19.56 6.37
N GLY A 303 25.85 20.18 7.48
CA GLY A 303 26.23 19.44 8.70
C GLY A 303 25.06 18.64 9.28
N LYS A 304 23.89 19.27 9.42
CA LYS A 304 22.67 18.59 9.91
C LYS A 304 22.17 17.55 8.90
N ALA A 305 22.30 17.81 7.61
CA ALA A 305 21.95 16.83 6.58
C ALA A 305 22.82 15.57 6.66
N GLY A 306 24.13 15.74 6.89
CA GLY A 306 25.07 14.63 7.09
C GLY A 306 24.72 13.79 8.30
N GLU A 307 24.43 14.42 9.44
CA GLU A 307 23.98 13.71 10.64
C GLU A 307 22.66 12.96 10.43
N ALA A 308 21.76 13.50 9.60
CA ALA A 308 20.49 12.84 9.26
C ALA A 308 20.74 11.63 8.35
N LEU A 309 21.57 11.75 7.30
CA LEU A 309 21.95 10.62 6.44
C LEU A 309 22.72 9.54 7.18
N GLN A 310 23.55 9.91 8.17
CA GLN A 310 24.29 8.94 8.97
C GLN A 310 23.36 8.04 9.81
N ARG A 311 22.19 8.56 10.22
CA ARG A 311 21.23 7.86 11.09
C ARG A 311 20.00 7.34 10.35
N ILE A 312 19.93 7.51 9.03
CA ILE A 312 18.73 7.19 8.26
C ILE A 312 18.49 5.68 8.18
N PRO A 313 17.33 5.17 8.62
CA PRO A 313 16.97 3.78 8.45
C PRO A 313 16.74 3.45 6.96
N ASP A 314 16.79 2.18 6.60
CA ASP A 314 16.28 1.75 5.30
C ASP A 314 14.77 2.11 5.22
N PRO A 315 14.28 2.59 4.06
CA PRO A 315 12.86 2.76 3.80
C PRO A 315 12.06 1.47 4.04
N PRO A 316 10.77 1.58 4.43
CA PRO A 316 9.88 0.44 4.55
C PRO A 316 9.73 -0.29 3.21
N LYS A 317 9.41 -1.58 3.28
CA LYS A 317 9.14 -2.43 2.13
C LYS A 317 7.68 -2.24 1.71
N ASP A 318 7.40 -1.10 1.12
CA ASP A 318 6.05 -0.62 0.84
C ASP A 318 5.95 0.09 -0.54
N LEU A 319 4.76 0.59 -0.91
CA LEU A 319 4.51 1.26 -2.20
C LEU A 319 5.37 2.50 -2.46
N LEU A 320 5.99 3.08 -1.42
CA LEU A 320 6.81 4.29 -1.49
C LEU A 320 8.30 3.98 -1.36
N MET A 321 8.70 2.70 -1.34
CA MET A 321 10.10 2.29 -1.20
C MET A 321 11.02 2.95 -2.24
N GLU A 322 10.71 2.85 -3.54
CA GLU A 322 11.51 3.42 -4.61
C GLU A 322 11.56 4.95 -4.51
N ALA A 323 10.42 5.61 -4.29
CA ALA A 323 10.34 7.06 -4.10
C ALA A 323 11.20 7.52 -2.92
N THR A 324 11.14 6.80 -1.80
CA THR A 324 11.92 7.12 -0.61
C THR A 324 13.41 6.96 -0.85
N TRP A 325 13.83 5.87 -1.50
CA TRP A 325 15.22 5.67 -1.88
C TRP A 325 15.73 6.72 -2.88
N CYS A 326 14.90 7.17 -3.83
CA CYS A 326 15.24 8.25 -4.76
C CYS A 326 15.49 9.59 -4.03
N MET A 327 14.73 9.92 -2.99
CA MET A 327 15.00 11.10 -2.15
C MET A 327 16.33 10.97 -1.40
N VAL A 328 16.62 9.79 -0.84
CA VAL A 328 17.89 9.51 -0.16
C VAL A 328 19.06 9.60 -1.14
N ALA A 329 18.92 9.05 -2.34
CA ALA A 329 19.91 9.14 -3.40
C ALA A 329 20.21 10.60 -3.75
N GLN A 330 19.18 11.42 -3.96
CA GLN A 330 19.33 12.85 -4.25
C GLN A 330 20.08 13.57 -3.13
N ALA A 331 19.66 13.41 -1.87
CA ALA A 331 20.31 14.05 -0.72
C ALA A 331 21.78 13.60 -0.56
N ALA A 332 22.04 12.31 -0.73
CA ALA A 332 23.39 11.76 -0.64
C ALA A 332 24.30 12.33 -1.73
N CYS A 333 23.82 12.41 -2.98
CA CYS A 333 24.52 13.01 -4.10
C CYS A 333 24.78 14.51 -3.91
N GLU A 334 23.79 15.29 -3.50
CA GLU A 334 23.97 16.74 -3.26
C GLU A 334 24.97 17.03 -2.11
N LEU A 335 25.07 16.14 -1.10
CA LEU A 335 26.00 16.29 0.02
C LEU A 335 27.39 15.64 -0.21
N GLY A 336 27.50 14.66 -1.10
CA GLY A 336 28.72 13.84 -1.21
C GLY A 336 28.79 12.69 -0.18
N HIS A 337 27.67 12.20 0.35
CA HIS A 337 27.63 11.19 1.42
C HIS A 337 27.77 9.74 0.90
N VAL A 338 29.01 9.30 0.67
CA VAL A 338 29.35 8.01 0.04
C VAL A 338 28.65 6.77 0.64
N PRO A 339 28.56 6.57 1.97
CA PRO A 339 27.87 5.39 2.53
C PRO A 339 26.38 5.31 2.15
N ALA A 340 25.72 6.46 2.10
CA ALA A 340 24.30 6.54 1.75
C ALA A 340 24.09 6.34 0.24
N MET A 341 25.00 6.85 -0.59
CA MET A 341 24.99 6.58 -2.03
C MET A 341 25.09 5.07 -2.33
N ARG A 342 26.00 4.35 -1.68
CA ARG A 342 26.17 2.90 -1.89
C ARG A 342 24.92 2.10 -1.49
N ARG A 343 24.28 2.47 -0.37
CA ARG A 343 23.01 1.87 0.07
C ARG A 343 21.89 2.13 -0.95
N ALA A 344 21.71 3.39 -1.34
CA ALA A 344 20.68 3.77 -2.30
C ALA A 344 20.90 3.11 -3.68
N LEU A 345 22.15 3.03 -4.15
CA LEU A 345 22.49 2.35 -5.40
C LEU A 345 22.12 0.86 -5.34
N THR A 346 22.51 0.17 -4.26
CA THR A 346 22.19 -1.25 -4.07
C THR A 346 20.68 -1.49 -4.05
N ALA A 347 19.92 -0.62 -3.38
CA ALA A 347 18.48 -0.76 -3.25
C ALA A 347 17.71 -0.42 -4.54
N LEU A 348 18.18 0.55 -5.34
CA LEU A 348 17.50 1.00 -6.56
C LEU A 348 17.90 0.24 -7.82
N GLU A 349 19.06 -0.42 -7.84
CA GLU A 349 19.54 -1.17 -9.01
C GLU A 349 18.52 -2.18 -9.58
N PRO A 350 17.77 -2.94 -8.76
CA PRO A 350 16.74 -3.85 -9.28
C PRO A 350 15.59 -3.14 -10.03
N ALA A 351 15.32 -1.87 -9.73
CA ALA A 351 14.23 -1.09 -10.33
C ALA A 351 14.65 -0.29 -11.58
N ARG A 352 15.80 -0.62 -12.18
CA ARG A 352 16.18 -0.01 -13.47
C ARG A 352 15.15 -0.31 -14.55
N GLY A 353 14.86 0.69 -15.39
CA GLY A 353 13.76 0.65 -16.35
C GLY A 353 12.39 1.02 -15.77
N GLU A 354 12.23 1.06 -14.43
CA GLU A 354 10.99 1.51 -13.79
C GLU A 354 11.04 3.01 -13.40
N ARG A 355 9.86 3.53 -13.06
CA ARG A 355 9.66 4.83 -12.41
C ARG A 355 9.43 4.63 -10.93
N ALA A 356 9.95 5.55 -10.12
CA ALA A 356 9.65 5.66 -8.70
C ALA A 356 8.25 6.26 -8.49
N ALA A 357 7.23 5.51 -8.94
CA ALA A 357 5.86 5.97 -9.11
C ALA A 357 4.80 4.87 -8.83
N GLY A 358 5.23 3.75 -8.24
CA GLY A 358 4.43 2.54 -8.05
C GLY A 358 3.27 2.66 -7.07
N CYS A 359 3.10 3.79 -6.38
CA CYS A 359 1.93 4.07 -5.55
C CYS A 359 0.77 4.75 -6.31
N GLY A 360 1.03 5.25 -7.53
CA GLY A 360 0.05 5.98 -8.33
C GLY A 360 -0.28 7.40 -7.84
N ALA A 361 0.26 7.86 -6.71
CA ALA A 361 -0.02 9.19 -6.14
C ALA A 361 1.23 10.10 -6.03
N VAL A 362 2.41 9.53 -6.18
CA VAL A 362 3.72 10.19 -6.10
C VAL A 362 4.53 9.70 -7.29
N ASP A 363 5.29 10.59 -7.94
CA ASP A 363 6.17 10.24 -9.05
C ASP A 363 7.45 11.08 -8.98
N LEU A 364 8.58 10.39 -8.77
CA LEU A 364 9.92 10.98 -8.75
C LEU A 364 10.65 10.85 -10.10
N GLY A 365 9.99 10.28 -11.12
CA GLY A 365 10.59 10.03 -12.42
C GLY A 365 11.28 8.67 -12.50
N LYS A 366 12.14 8.53 -13.52
CA LYS A 366 12.82 7.26 -13.84
C LYS A 366 13.90 6.94 -12.80
N VAL A 367 13.91 5.70 -12.31
CA VAL A 367 14.96 5.22 -11.39
C VAL A 367 16.34 5.26 -12.05
N ASP A 368 16.41 5.06 -13.37
CA ASP A 368 17.67 5.13 -14.13
C ASP A 368 18.41 6.47 -13.96
N HIS A 369 17.68 7.58 -13.76
CA HIS A 369 18.31 8.87 -13.48
C HIS A 369 19.14 8.82 -12.19
N TYR A 370 18.52 8.34 -11.10
CA TYR A 370 19.16 8.26 -9.79
C TYR A 370 20.31 7.26 -9.78
N VAL A 371 20.14 6.09 -10.40
CA VAL A 371 21.22 5.10 -10.55
C VAL A 371 22.40 5.68 -11.35
N GLY A 372 22.12 6.42 -12.43
CA GLY A 372 23.14 7.10 -13.23
C GLY A 372 23.96 8.11 -12.43
N VAL A 373 23.28 8.99 -11.68
CA VAL A 373 23.93 10.01 -10.84
C VAL A 373 24.74 9.36 -9.71
N LEU A 374 24.20 8.32 -9.05
CA LEU A 374 24.90 7.57 -8.01
C LEU A 374 26.18 6.92 -8.53
N ARG A 375 26.14 6.28 -9.70
CA ARG A 375 27.32 5.65 -10.32
C ARG A 375 28.38 6.68 -10.70
N ALA A 376 27.96 7.81 -11.28
CA ALA A 376 28.88 8.88 -11.63
C ALA A 376 29.57 9.49 -10.41
N ALA A 377 28.86 9.64 -9.28
CA ALA A 377 29.42 10.19 -8.04
C ALA A 377 30.29 9.19 -7.25
N LEU A 378 30.14 7.88 -7.49
CA LEU A 378 30.91 6.80 -6.85
C LEU A 378 32.11 6.31 -7.68
N SER A 379 32.22 6.78 -8.93
CA SER A 379 33.37 6.55 -9.81
C SER A 379 34.48 7.53 -9.47
#